data_AF-A0A9W8X2L3-F1
#
_entry.id   AF-A0A9W8X2L3-F1
#
_cell.length_a   1.000
_cell.length_b   1.000
_cell.length_c   1.000
_cell.angle_alpha   90.00
_cell.angle_beta   90.00
_cell.angle_gamma   90.00
#
_symmetry.space_group_name_H-M   'P 1'
#
loop_
_entity.id
_entity.type
_entity.pdbx_description
1 polymer ?
#
loop_
_entity_poly.entity_id
_entity_poly.type
_entity_poly.pdbx_seq_one_letter_code
_entity_poly.pdbx_strand_id
1 'polypeptide(L)'
;MQKTSPKSERSSGNDIVWRRGCTALLAVCKQVHEEAADMLYGSNTFVLDVTFQKIAFRYRWRTENGLTPSRAIDWLEHFSQRNLMRVKRYVVNVESVDDYTGMIKYNVGGRGLPAGIRARVRALVDLLVLVRHLQKLDVHLIDGDISRHRFPGGRVHRVQDESHYAQTQTVLDPFRALYGVRQVQVTGVSEEYARTLEVSMAAQRGTAHA
;
A
#
# COMPACT_ATOMS: atom_id res chain seq x y z
N MET A 1 -5.49 28.47 5.89
CA MET A 1 -6.28 27.43 6.58
C MET A 1 -6.60 26.33 5.57
N GLN A 2 -5.80 25.27 5.51
CA GLN A 2 -6.11 24.11 4.66
C GLN A 2 -7.19 23.27 5.37
N LYS A 3 -8.33 23.13 4.70
CA LYS A 3 -9.41 22.23 5.12
C LYS A 3 -8.90 20.80 4.96
N THR A 4 -8.59 20.15 6.07
CA THR A 4 -8.40 18.70 6.06
C THR A 4 -9.72 18.05 5.65
N SER A 5 -9.73 17.37 4.51
CA SER A 5 -10.84 16.52 4.10
C SER A 5 -11.16 15.51 5.21
N PRO A 6 -12.46 15.24 5.45
CA PRO A 6 -12.90 14.38 6.55
C PRO A 6 -12.36 12.95 6.41
N LYS A 7 -12.31 12.25 7.55
CA LYS A 7 -11.87 10.85 7.74
C LYS A 7 -12.56 9.81 6.81
N SER A 8 -13.52 10.23 5.98
CA SER A 8 -14.41 9.44 5.13
C SER A 8 -13.82 9.03 3.78
N GLU A 9 -12.74 9.66 3.30
CA GLU A 9 -12.10 9.30 2.01
C GLU A 9 -10.84 8.44 2.17
N ARG A 10 -10.68 7.79 3.33
CA ARG A 10 -9.58 6.86 3.58
C ARG A 10 -10.01 5.46 3.16
N SER A 11 -9.70 5.05 1.94
CA SER A 11 -9.77 3.64 1.53
C SER A 11 -8.62 2.84 2.15
N SER A 12 -8.46 2.86 3.47
CA SER A 12 -7.44 2.06 4.20
C SER A 12 -7.66 0.54 4.08
N GLY A 13 -8.58 0.08 3.22
CA GLY A 13 -8.97 -1.31 3.04
C GLY A 13 -9.70 -1.93 4.25
N ASN A 14 -10.13 -1.10 5.21
CA ASN A 14 -10.89 -1.53 6.40
C ASN A 14 -12.36 -1.83 6.11
N ASP A 15 -12.81 -1.65 4.89
CA ASP A 15 -14.07 -2.08 4.32
C ASP A 15 -13.92 -3.39 3.51
N ILE A 16 -12.72 -3.69 3.01
CA ILE A 16 -12.45 -4.89 2.22
C ILE A 16 -12.46 -6.13 3.12
N VAL A 17 -13.49 -6.96 2.97
CA VAL A 17 -13.67 -8.22 3.70
C VAL A 17 -13.86 -9.36 2.71
N TRP A 18 -12.97 -10.34 2.80
CA TRP A 18 -13.01 -11.55 2.00
C TRP A 18 -14.14 -12.46 2.47
N ARG A 19 -14.83 -13.11 1.55
CA ARG A 19 -15.71 -14.22 1.92
C ARG A 19 -14.85 -15.49 1.95
N ARG A 20 -14.93 -16.24 3.06
CA ARG A 20 -14.25 -17.53 3.14
C ARG A 20 -14.95 -18.50 2.19
N GLY A 21 -14.35 -18.72 1.02
CA GLY A 21 -14.85 -19.62 0.00
C GLY A 21 -14.26 -21.02 0.09
N CYS A 22 -14.75 -21.91 -0.77
CA CYS A 22 -14.16 -23.24 -0.95
C CYS A 22 -12.92 -23.12 -1.85
N THR A 23 -11.74 -23.38 -1.28
CA THR A 23 -10.47 -23.43 -2.04
C THR A 23 -10.16 -24.81 -2.62
N ALA A 24 -11.02 -25.81 -2.37
CA ALA A 24 -10.81 -27.18 -2.87
C ALA A 24 -10.74 -27.24 -4.41
N LEU A 25 -11.41 -26.31 -5.10
CA LEU A 25 -11.34 -26.20 -6.56
C LEU A 25 -9.91 -25.96 -7.07
N LEU A 26 -9.04 -25.33 -6.29
CA LEU A 26 -7.64 -25.12 -6.65
C LEU A 26 -6.82 -26.43 -6.67
N ALA A 27 -7.35 -27.54 -6.14
CA ALA A 27 -6.64 -28.81 -6.02
C ALA A 27 -7.14 -29.90 -6.98
N VAL A 28 -8.13 -29.60 -7.85
CA VAL A 28 -8.78 -30.62 -8.69
C VAL A 28 -7.88 -31.06 -9.85
N CYS A 29 -7.53 -30.14 -10.75
CA CYS A 29 -6.63 -30.40 -11.88
C CYS A 29 -5.94 -29.11 -12.32
N LYS A 30 -4.93 -29.22 -13.20
CA LYS A 30 -4.14 -28.06 -13.65
C LYS A 30 -5.00 -26.98 -14.30
N GLN A 31 -5.90 -27.34 -15.21
CA GLN A 31 -6.74 -26.36 -15.91
C GLN A 31 -7.64 -25.59 -14.93
N VAL A 32 -8.39 -26.31 -14.09
CA VAL A 32 -9.28 -25.71 -13.09
C VAL A 32 -8.49 -24.87 -12.09
N HIS A 33 -7.30 -25.32 -11.70
CA HIS A 33 -6.40 -24.52 -10.86
C HIS A 33 -6.06 -23.18 -11.51
N GLU A 34 -5.66 -23.17 -12.78
CA GLU A 34 -5.29 -21.94 -13.49
C GLU A 34 -6.46 -20.97 -13.58
N GLU A 35 -7.63 -21.45 -13.99
CA GLU A 35 -8.84 -20.64 -14.14
C GLU A 35 -9.31 -20.09 -12.79
N ALA A 36 -9.37 -20.94 -11.76
CA ALA A 36 -9.79 -20.53 -10.42
C ALA A 36 -8.76 -19.59 -9.75
N ALA A 37 -7.47 -19.79 -9.97
CA ALA A 37 -6.43 -18.87 -9.50
C ALA A 37 -6.54 -17.51 -10.21
N ASP A 38 -6.78 -17.48 -11.52
CA ASP A 38 -6.99 -16.23 -12.25
C ASP A 38 -8.21 -15.46 -11.74
N MET A 39 -9.29 -16.16 -11.42
CA MET A 39 -10.47 -15.56 -10.80
C MET A 39 -10.17 -15.03 -9.38
N LEU A 40 -9.51 -15.86 -8.55
CA LEU A 40 -9.18 -15.54 -7.16
C LEU A 40 -8.25 -14.34 -7.05
N TYR A 41 -7.14 -14.33 -7.77
CA TYR A 41 -6.16 -13.25 -7.68
C TYR A 41 -6.54 -12.04 -8.54
N GLY A 42 -7.15 -12.26 -9.71
CA GLY A 42 -7.44 -11.18 -10.66
C GLY A 42 -8.66 -10.32 -10.33
N SER A 43 -9.63 -10.87 -9.59
CA SER A 43 -10.90 -10.17 -9.31
C SER A 43 -10.96 -9.55 -7.92
N ASN A 44 -10.23 -10.14 -6.95
CA ASN A 44 -10.21 -9.67 -5.57
C ASN A 44 -9.21 -8.54 -5.37
N THR A 45 -9.46 -7.73 -4.33
CA THR A 45 -8.59 -6.62 -3.94
C THR A 45 -7.70 -7.05 -2.77
N PHE A 46 -6.40 -6.84 -2.92
CA PHE A 46 -5.40 -7.19 -1.92
C PHE A 46 -4.94 -5.94 -1.16
N VAL A 47 -4.95 -6.02 0.17
CA VAL A 47 -4.54 -4.91 1.04
C VAL A 47 -3.15 -5.20 1.58
N LEU A 48 -2.19 -4.38 1.19
CA LEU A 48 -0.79 -4.50 1.58
C LEU A 48 -0.44 -3.37 2.54
N ASP A 49 0.16 -3.71 3.67
CA ASP A 49 0.70 -2.77 4.64
C ASP A 49 2.23 -2.84 4.56
N VAL A 50 2.86 -1.74 4.17
CA VAL A 50 4.31 -1.59 3.99
C VAL A 50 4.86 -0.83 5.17
N THR A 51 5.70 -1.48 5.95
CA THR A 51 6.45 -0.85 7.05
C THR A 51 7.95 -0.89 6.73
N PHE A 52 8.78 -0.28 7.58
CA PHE A 52 10.24 -0.38 7.46
C PHE A 52 10.73 -1.85 7.46
N GLN A 53 10.08 -2.69 8.27
CA GLN A 53 10.52 -4.07 8.48
C GLN A 53 10.05 -5.01 7.37
N LYS A 54 8.78 -4.94 6.98
CA LYS A 54 8.14 -5.94 6.12
C LYS A 54 7.04 -5.37 5.23
N ILE A 55 6.66 -6.15 4.21
CA ILE A 55 5.46 -5.92 3.40
C ILE A 55 4.47 -7.01 3.82
N ALA A 56 3.39 -6.63 4.49
CA ALA A 56 2.41 -7.58 4.99
C ALA A 56 1.13 -7.53 4.15
N PHE A 57 0.63 -8.69 3.74
CA PHE A 57 -0.74 -8.79 3.26
C PHE A 57 -1.69 -8.92 4.43
N ARG A 58 -2.52 -7.90 4.60
CA ARG A 58 -3.59 -7.90 5.58
C ARG A 58 -4.85 -8.38 4.92
N TYR A 59 -5.39 -9.47 5.44
CA TYR A 59 -6.67 -9.99 5.01
C TYR A 59 -7.62 -10.11 6.18
N ARG A 60 -8.87 -9.75 5.90
CA ARG A 60 -9.99 -9.93 6.81
C ARG A 60 -11.00 -10.78 6.10
N TRP A 61 -11.63 -11.69 6.82
CA TRP A 61 -12.66 -12.53 6.24
C TRP A 61 -13.90 -12.53 7.11
N ARG A 62 -15.05 -12.69 6.48
CA ARG A 62 -16.34 -12.80 7.18
C ARG A 62 -16.56 -14.25 7.59
N THR A 63 -16.84 -14.48 8.87
CA THR A 63 -17.31 -15.77 9.37
C THR A 63 -18.84 -15.86 9.26
N GLU A 64 -19.38 -17.07 9.37
CA GLU A 64 -20.83 -17.31 9.38
C GLU A 64 -21.54 -16.53 10.50
N ASN A 65 -20.85 -16.37 11.65
CA ASN A 65 -21.34 -15.62 12.81
C ASN A 65 -21.30 -14.08 12.61
N GLY A 66 -20.93 -13.59 11.42
CA GLY A 66 -20.86 -12.16 11.11
C GLY A 66 -19.63 -11.43 11.65
N LEU A 67 -18.72 -12.13 12.35
CA LEU A 67 -17.45 -11.56 12.80
C LEU A 67 -16.48 -11.39 11.62
N THR A 68 -15.59 -10.40 11.73
CA THR A 68 -14.57 -10.10 10.72
C THR A 68 -13.15 -10.17 11.32
N PRO A 69 -12.65 -11.38 11.63
CA PRO A 69 -11.26 -11.56 12.04
C PRO A 69 -10.27 -11.01 11.01
N SER A 70 -9.09 -10.61 11.48
CA SER A 70 -7.99 -10.09 10.68
C SER A 70 -6.71 -10.88 10.90
N ARG A 71 -5.93 -11.08 9.83
CA ARG A 71 -4.57 -11.61 9.92
C ARG A 71 -3.67 -10.86 8.95
N ALA A 72 -2.40 -10.75 9.32
CA ALA A 72 -1.33 -10.24 8.49
C ALA A 72 -0.30 -11.36 8.25
N ILE A 73 0.12 -11.54 7.01
CA ILE A 73 1.16 -12.51 6.62
C ILE A 73 2.20 -11.81 5.75
N ASP A 74 3.44 -12.28 5.75
CA ASP A 74 4.47 -11.70 4.89
C ASP A 74 4.11 -11.92 3.41
N TRP A 75 4.05 -10.84 2.65
CA TRP A 75 3.58 -10.86 1.28
C TRP A 75 4.54 -11.59 0.35
N LEU A 76 5.85 -11.38 0.52
CA LEU A 76 6.86 -11.90 -0.41
C LEU A 76 7.24 -13.33 -0.10
N GLU A 77 7.18 -13.71 1.18
CA GLU A 77 7.53 -15.06 1.61
C GLU A 77 6.37 -16.05 1.44
N HIS A 78 5.12 -15.59 1.53
CA HIS A 78 3.97 -16.49 1.54
C HIS A 78 3.41 -16.83 0.16
N PHE A 79 3.51 -15.92 -0.81
CA PHE A 79 2.89 -16.10 -2.13
C PHE A 79 3.91 -16.46 -3.19
N SER A 80 3.57 -17.45 -4.03
CA SER A 80 4.39 -17.75 -5.20
C SER A 80 4.40 -16.55 -6.16
N GLN A 81 5.55 -16.24 -6.73
CA GLN A 81 5.70 -15.12 -7.68
C GLN A 81 4.69 -15.22 -8.84
N ARG A 82 4.43 -16.45 -9.32
CA ARG A 82 3.43 -16.70 -10.37
C ARG A 82 2.02 -16.24 -9.99
N ASN A 83 1.62 -16.38 -8.73
CA ASN A 83 0.30 -15.95 -8.27
C ASN A 83 0.26 -14.45 -8.01
N LEU A 84 1.36 -13.85 -7.53
CA LEU A 84 1.49 -12.39 -7.40
C LEU A 84 1.25 -11.68 -8.74
N MET A 85 1.72 -12.28 -9.84
CA MET A 85 1.54 -11.77 -11.20
C MET A 85 0.09 -11.74 -11.69
N ARG A 86 -0.81 -12.51 -11.04
CA ARG A 86 -2.23 -12.55 -11.37
C ARG A 86 -3.03 -11.46 -10.65
N VAL A 87 -2.47 -10.85 -9.61
CA VAL A 87 -3.17 -9.85 -8.82
C VAL A 87 -3.23 -8.53 -9.57
N LYS A 88 -4.44 -7.99 -9.72
CA LYS A 88 -4.68 -6.78 -10.54
C LYS A 88 -5.17 -5.59 -9.73
N ARG A 89 -5.55 -5.80 -8.47
CA ARG A 89 -6.22 -4.80 -7.63
C ARG A 89 -5.55 -4.73 -6.27
N TYR A 90 -4.97 -3.57 -5.97
CA TYR A 90 -4.20 -3.34 -4.76
C TYR A 90 -4.71 -2.13 -4.00
N VAL A 91 -4.65 -2.25 -2.68
CA VAL A 91 -4.65 -1.13 -1.73
C VAL A 91 -3.35 -1.23 -0.96
N VAL A 92 -2.46 -0.25 -1.10
CA VAL A 92 -1.14 -0.23 -0.47
C VAL A 92 -1.10 0.88 0.56
N ASN A 93 -1.07 0.50 1.84
CA ASN A 93 -0.82 1.43 2.93
C ASN A 93 0.68 1.45 3.21
N VAL A 94 1.30 2.62 3.14
CA VAL A 94 2.71 2.83 3.46
C VAL A 94 2.79 3.54 4.79
N GLU A 95 3.25 2.82 5.80
CA GLU A 95 3.35 3.34 7.17
C GLU A 95 4.75 3.88 7.43
N SER A 96 4.82 5.19 7.62
CA SER A 96 5.99 5.92 8.10
C SER A 96 5.75 6.31 9.55
N VAL A 97 5.67 5.31 10.43
CA VAL A 97 5.54 5.52 11.87
C VAL A 97 6.95 5.45 12.48
N ASP A 98 7.36 6.54 13.12
CA ASP A 98 8.51 6.50 14.01
C ASP A 98 8.09 5.82 15.31
N ASP A 99 8.12 4.48 15.34
CA ASP A 99 7.81 3.69 16.55
C ASP A 99 8.83 3.95 17.69
N TYR A 100 9.84 4.81 17.47
CA TYR A 100 10.92 5.12 18.39
C TYR A 100 10.59 6.24 19.40
N THR A 101 9.37 6.28 19.93
CA THR A 101 9.00 7.23 21.01
C THR A 101 9.77 7.07 22.34
N GLY A 102 10.84 6.26 22.41
CA GLY A 102 11.61 6.04 23.63
C GLY A 102 13.10 5.68 23.47
N MET A 103 13.67 5.65 22.26
CA MET A 103 15.09 5.32 22.08
C MET A 103 15.81 6.46 21.37
N ILE A 104 16.80 7.03 22.05
CA ILE A 104 17.56 8.15 21.55
C ILE A 104 18.28 7.73 20.26
N LYS A 105 18.10 8.53 19.22
CA LYS A 105 18.64 8.41 17.86
C LYS A 105 20.17 8.54 17.85
N TYR A 106 20.86 7.59 18.45
CA TYR A 106 22.29 7.36 18.30
C TYR A 106 22.46 5.92 17.85
N ASN A 107 23.09 5.70 16.68
CA ASN A 107 23.50 4.40 16.12
C ASN A 107 22.63 3.74 15.04
N VAL A 108 22.20 4.50 14.02
CA VAL A 108 22.10 3.88 12.69
C VAL A 108 22.84 4.78 11.71
N GLY A 109 24.09 4.44 11.38
CA GLY A 109 24.90 5.09 10.34
C GLY A 109 24.36 4.90 8.91
N GLY A 110 23.05 4.71 8.75
CA GLY A 110 22.34 4.50 7.48
C GLY A 110 21.52 5.72 7.06
N ARG A 111 20.95 5.66 5.85
CA ARG A 111 20.19 6.77 5.23
C ARG A 111 18.84 7.12 5.90
N GLY A 112 18.53 6.56 7.08
CA GLY A 112 17.33 6.83 7.87
C GLY A 112 16.09 5.99 7.53
N LEU A 113 15.03 6.14 8.33
CA LEU A 113 13.73 5.47 8.21
C LEU A 113 13.08 5.68 6.81
N PRO A 114 13.03 6.91 6.24
CA PRO A 114 12.46 7.12 4.91
C PRO A 114 13.17 6.32 3.81
N ALA A 115 14.50 6.18 3.89
CA ALA A 115 15.26 5.41 2.92
C ALA A 115 14.95 3.90 3.00
N GLY A 116 14.76 3.36 4.20
CA GLY A 116 14.38 1.96 4.39
C GLY A 116 12.97 1.66 3.90
N ILE A 117 12.00 2.52 4.23
CA ILE A 117 10.63 2.40 3.71
C ILE A 117 10.64 2.50 2.18
N ARG A 118 11.38 3.47 1.62
CA ARG A 118 11.54 3.61 0.16
C ARG A 118 12.12 2.34 -0.48
N ALA A 119 13.05 1.66 0.18
CA ALA A 119 13.59 0.39 -0.32
C ALA A 119 12.53 -0.73 -0.32
N ARG A 120 11.67 -0.79 0.70
CA ARG A 120 10.54 -1.73 0.73
C ARG A 120 9.50 -1.42 -0.33
N VAL A 121 9.14 -0.14 -0.49
CA VAL A 121 8.25 0.32 -1.56
C VAL A 121 8.84 -0.03 -2.92
N ARG A 122 10.14 0.16 -3.13
CA ARG A 122 10.82 -0.24 -4.37
C ARG A 122 10.71 -1.75 -4.62
N ALA A 123 10.99 -2.59 -3.63
CA ALA A 123 10.86 -4.04 -3.77
C ALA A 123 9.44 -4.47 -4.16
N LEU A 124 8.41 -3.81 -3.60
CA LEU A 124 7.03 -4.03 -4.01
C LEU A 124 6.80 -3.60 -5.46
N VAL A 125 7.24 -2.39 -5.83
CA VAL A 125 7.05 -1.84 -7.17
C VAL A 125 7.75 -2.68 -8.23
N ASP A 126 8.97 -3.17 -7.97
CA ASP A 126 9.72 -4.01 -8.89
C ASP A 126 8.93 -5.28 -9.28
N LEU A 127 8.13 -5.82 -8.35
CA LEU A 127 7.20 -6.92 -8.64
C LEU A 127 5.97 -6.46 -9.41
N LEU A 128 5.40 -5.31 -9.03
CA LEU A 128 4.21 -4.76 -9.68
C LEU A 128 4.47 -4.36 -11.14
N VAL A 129 5.70 -3.95 -11.48
CA VAL A 129 6.11 -3.65 -12.87
C VAL A 129 5.97 -4.87 -13.78
N LEU A 130 6.14 -6.08 -13.24
CA LEU A 130 6.02 -7.31 -14.01
C LEU A 130 4.54 -7.62 -14.32
N VAL A 131 3.60 -7.14 -13.50
CA VAL A 131 2.15 -7.36 -13.68
C VAL A 131 1.67 -6.63 -14.94
N ARG A 132 1.29 -7.40 -15.97
CA ARG A 132 0.93 -6.84 -17.30
C ARG A 132 -0.20 -5.81 -17.28
N HIS A 133 -1.20 -5.98 -16.40
CA HIS A 133 -2.39 -5.15 -16.38
C HIS A 133 -2.90 -4.89 -14.95
N LEU A 134 -2.31 -3.88 -14.30
CA LEU A 134 -2.83 -3.35 -13.04
C LEU A 134 -4.15 -2.60 -13.31
N GLN A 135 -5.23 -3.11 -12.74
CA GLN A 135 -6.56 -2.53 -12.88
C GLN A 135 -6.79 -1.41 -11.88
N LYS A 136 -6.45 -1.65 -10.61
CA LYS A 136 -6.70 -0.70 -9.53
C LYS A 136 -5.53 -0.66 -8.58
N LEU A 137 -5.03 0.53 -8.27
CA LEU A 137 -3.97 0.76 -7.30
C LEU A 137 -4.33 1.98 -6.44
N ASP A 138 -4.72 1.72 -5.20
CA ASP A 138 -4.91 2.76 -4.20
C ASP A 138 -3.65 2.78 -3.32
N VAL A 139 -2.96 3.91 -3.22
CA VAL A 139 -1.77 4.10 -2.39
C VAL A 139 -2.09 5.10 -1.28
N HIS A 140 -1.84 4.73 -0.03
CA HIS A 140 -2.09 5.58 1.12
C HIS A 140 -0.82 5.73 1.96
N LEU A 141 -0.29 6.95 2.08
CA LEU A 141 0.79 7.25 3.01
C LEU A 141 0.23 7.57 4.40
N ILE A 142 0.66 6.81 5.40
CA ILE A 142 0.33 7.02 6.80
C ILE A 142 1.59 7.55 7.48
N ASP A 143 1.62 8.86 7.71
CA ASP A 143 2.67 9.50 8.50
C ASP A 143 2.32 9.42 9.99
N GLY A 144 3.15 8.71 10.76
CA GLY A 144 3.00 8.58 12.20
C GLY A 144 3.59 9.77 12.97
N ASP A 145 4.47 10.55 12.34
CA ASP A 145 5.14 11.71 12.92
C ASP A 145 4.30 13.00 12.85
N ILE A 146 2.98 12.83 12.91
CA ILE A 146 2.08 13.97 13.12
C ILE A 146 2.35 14.48 14.54
N SER A 147 3.19 15.51 14.64
CA SER A 147 3.63 16.13 15.88
C SER A 147 2.41 16.51 16.69
N ARG A 148 2.18 15.77 17.78
CA ARG A 148 1.13 16.05 18.75
C ARG A 148 1.67 17.07 19.74
N HIS A 149 1.74 18.34 19.36
CA HIS A 149 2.05 19.37 20.35
C HIS A 149 0.88 19.46 21.34
N ARG A 150 1.17 19.04 22.58
CA ARG A 150 0.32 19.29 23.73
C ARG A 150 0.52 20.76 24.11
N PHE A 151 -0.42 21.61 23.73
CA PHE A 151 -0.49 22.95 24.28
C PHE A 151 -0.81 22.86 25.79
N PRO A 152 -0.46 23.88 26.61
CA PRO A 152 -0.72 23.90 28.05
C PRO A 152 -2.19 23.66 28.44
N GLY A 153 -3.14 23.78 27.51
CA GLY A 153 -4.57 23.48 27.68
C GLY A 153 -5.02 22.07 27.29
N GLY A 154 -4.11 21.11 27.09
CA GLY A 154 -4.44 19.70 26.82
C GLY A 154 -4.99 19.39 25.41
N ARG A 155 -5.18 20.41 24.56
CA ARG A 155 -5.53 20.22 23.14
C ARG A 155 -4.29 19.79 22.36
N VAL A 156 -4.41 18.65 21.69
CA VAL A 156 -3.41 18.13 20.76
C VAL A 156 -3.64 18.79 19.41
N HIS A 157 -2.75 19.70 19.02
CA HIS A 157 -2.71 20.22 17.67
C HIS A 157 -1.73 19.38 16.86
N ARG A 158 -2.17 18.99 15.66
CA ARG A 158 -1.31 18.42 14.64
C ARG A 158 -0.54 19.56 14.02
N VAL A 159 0.72 19.71 14.41
CA VAL A 159 1.67 20.53 13.66
C VAL A 159 2.41 19.56 12.77
N GLN A 160 2.56 19.89 11.49
CA GLN A 160 3.29 19.06 10.55
C GLN A 160 4.39 19.95 9.98
N ASP A 161 5.64 19.57 10.22
CA ASP A 161 6.78 20.28 9.62
C ASP A 161 6.76 20.03 8.11
N GLU A 162 6.57 21.10 7.33
CA GLU A 162 6.41 21.03 5.87
C GLU A 162 7.62 20.36 5.18
N SER A 163 8.83 20.59 5.71
CA SER A 163 10.08 20.00 5.20
C SER A 163 10.15 18.50 5.44
N HIS A 164 9.76 18.03 6.63
CA HIS A 164 9.72 16.61 6.95
C HIS A 164 8.63 15.90 6.15
N TYR A 165 7.47 16.53 6.00
CA TYR A 165 6.38 16.01 5.19
C TYR A 165 6.76 15.84 3.72
N ALA A 166 7.42 16.83 3.12
CA ALA A 166 7.92 16.74 1.75
C ALA A 166 8.92 15.59 1.59
N GLN A 167 9.81 15.39 2.57
CA GLN A 167 10.76 14.29 2.56
C GLN A 167 10.06 12.93 2.69
N THR A 168 9.07 12.79 3.56
CA THR A 168 8.34 11.53 3.77
C THR A 168 7.55 11.13 2.52
N GLN A 169 7.01 12.07 1.74
CA GLN A 169 6.30 11.75 0.48
C GLN A 169 7.19 11.05 -0.56
N THR A 170 8.50 11.34 -0.55
CA THR A 170 9.47 10.75 -1.49
C THR A 170 9.62 9.23 -1.33
N VAL A 171 9.12 8.63 -0.24
CA VAL A 171 9.07 7.17 -0.10
C VAL A 171 8.18 6.53 -1.16
N LEU A 172 7.22 7.28 -1.71
CA LEU A 172 6.33 6.83 -2.79
C LEU A 172 6.94 7.04 -4.19
N ASP A 173 8.09 7.70 -4.32
CA ASP A 173 8.78 7.91 -5.61
C ASP A 173 8.89 6.63 -6.46
N PRO A 174 9.18 5.43 -5.89
CA PRO A 174 9.33 4.23 -6.71
C PRO A 174 8.08 3.92 -7.55
N PHE A 175 6.88 4.29 -7.11
CA PHE A 175 5.63 4.05 -7.86
C PHE A 175 5.61 4.73 -9.24
N ARG A 176 6.44 5.75 -9.49
CA ARG A 176 6.62 6.35 -10.83
C ARG A 176 7.13 5.38 -11.89
N ALA A 177 7.70 4.24 -11.48
CA ALA A 177 8.13 3.19 -12.40
C ALA A 177 6.95 2.38 -12.99
N LEU A 178 5.76 2.49 -12.40
CA LEU A 178 4.54 1.87 -12.92
C LEU A 178 3.96 2.71 -14.06
N TYR A 179 3.39 2.02 -15.04
CA TYR A 179 2.76 2.63 -16.21
C TYR A 179 1.51 1.85 -16.60
N GLY A 180 0.54 2.54 -17.20
CA GLY A 180 -0.68 1.93 -17.73
C GLY A 180 -1.65 1.39 -16.66
N VAL A 181 -1.58 1.89 -15.42
CA VAL A 181 -2.54 1.52 -14.38
C VAL A 181 -3.90 2.16 -14.69
N ARG A 182 -4.97 1.38 -14.73
CA ARG A 182 -6.30 1.88 -15.18
C ARG A 182 -6.96 2.83 -14.19
N GLN A 183 -6.88 2.51 -12.90
CA GLN A 183 -7.44 3.32 -11.82
C GLN A 183 -6.38 3.48 -10.75
N VAL A 184 -5.97 4.72 -10.49
CA VAL A 184 -4.96 5.08 -9.51
C VAL A 184 -5.57 6.08 -8.54
N GLN A 185 -5.32 5.90 -7.26
CA GLN A 185 -5.65 6.87 -6.24
C GLN A 185 -4.50 6.99 -5.25
N VAL A 186 -3.99 8.19 -5.00
CA VAL A 186 -2.92 8.44 -4.04
C VAL A 186 -3.43 9.37 -2.95
N THR A 187 -3.29 8.97 -1.69
CA THR A 187 -3.78 9.71 -0.53
C THR A 187 -2.74 9.78 0.59
N GLY A 188 -2.88 10.73 1.51
CA GLY A 188 -1.91 10.92 2.61
C GLY A 188 -0.68 11.77 2.24
N VAL A 189 -0.64 12.30 1.02
CA VAL A 189 0.39 13.20 0.49
C VAL A 189 -0.24 14.54 0.07
N SER A 190 0.57 15.54 -0.28
CA SER A 190 0.06 16.80 -0.81
C SER A 190 -0.71 16.56 -2.12
N GLU A 191 -1.75 17.35 -2.37
CA GLU A 191 -2.59 17.17 -3.56
C GLU A 191 -1.80 17.28 -4.87
N GLU A 192 -0.82 18.19 -4.91
CA GLU A 192 0.06 18.37 -6.08
C GLU A 192 0.91 17.13 -6.33
N TYR A 193 1.48 16.54 -5.27
CA TYR A 193 2.27 15.32 -5.36
C TYR A 193 1.40 14.12 -5.76
N ALA A 194 0.21 13.98 -5.17
CA ALA A 194 -0.74 12.93 -5.50
C ALA A 194 -1.09 12.95 -7.00
N ARG A 195 -1.52 14.10 -7.52
CA ARG A 195 -1.88 14.25 -8.94
C ARG A 195 -0.72 13.95 -9.86
N THR A 196 0.47 14.45 -9.53
CA THR A 196 1.68 14.20 -10.34
C THR A 196 2.00 12.71 -10.40
N LEU A 197 1.91 12.02 -9.27
CA LEU A 197 2.19 10.59 -9.18
C LEU A 197 1.09 9.74 -9.87
N GLU A 198 -0.17 10.10 -9.72
CA GLU A 198 -1.30 9.46 -10.39
C GLU A 198 -1.19 9.55 -11.92
N VAL A 199 -0.89 10.75 -12.44
CA VAL A 199 -0.68 10.96 -13.88
C VAL A 199 0.50 10.15 -14.38
N SER A 200 1.61 10.11 -13.63
CA SER A 200 2.78 9.29 -13.98
C SER A 200 2.44 7.80 -14.08
N MET A 201 1.64 7.27 -13.15
CA MET A 201 1.24 5.85 -13.12
C MET A 201 0.20 5.49 -14.18
N ALA A 202 -0.72 6.41 -14.47
CA ALA A 202 -1.76 6.25 -15.48
C ALA A 202 -1.23 6.42 -16.91
N ALA A 203 -0.09 7.11 -17.08
CA ALA A 203 0.54 7.29 -18.38
C ALA A 203 0.79 5.93 -19.05
N GLN A 204 0.37 5.81 -20.30
CA GLN A 204 0.74 4.67 -21.12
C GLN A 204 2.22 4.82 -21.50
N ARG A 205 2.99 3.73 -21.44
CA ARG A 205 4.28 3.73 -22.14
C ARG A 205 3.98 4.04 -23.59
N GLY A 206 4.60 5.11 -24.11
CA GLY A 206 4.55 5.41 -25.53
C GLY A 206 4.90 4.12 -26.28
N THR A 207 3.97 3.67 -27.12
CA THR A 207 4.18 2.57 -28.05
C THR A 207 5.26 3.02 -29.03
N ALA A 208 6.52 2.80 -28.65
CA ALA A 208 7.58 2.63 -29.62
C ALA A 208 7.27 1.32 -30.34
N HIS A 209 6.46 1.41 -31.38
CA HIS A 209 6.42 0.39 -32.42
C HIS A 209 7.84 0.21 -32.97
N ALA A 210 8.39 -0.98 -32.79
CA ALA A 210 9.41 -1.58 -33.65
C ALA A 210 9.16 -3.09 -33.67
#